data_AF-A0A927RJD7-F1
#
_entry.id   AF-A0A927RJD7-F1
#
_cell.length_a   1.000
_cell.length_b   1.000
_cell.length_c   1.000
_cell.angle_alpha   90.00
_cell.angle_beta   90.00
_cell.angle_gamma   90.00
#
_symmetry.space_group_name_H-M   'P 1'
#
loop_
_entity.id
_entity.type
_entity.pdbx_description
1 polymer ?
#
loop_
_entity_poly.entity_id
_entity_poly.type
_entity_poly.pdbx_seq_one_letter_code
_entity_poly.pdbx_strand_id
1 'polypeptide(L)' 'MRDKNGETEAAKTAWKLFEKTGSLSYYMLYHELTRKR' A
#
# COMPACT_ATOMS: atom_id res chain seq x y z
N MET A 1 -5.93 -11.35 6.59
CA MET A 1 -6.27 -11.98 5.29
C MET A 1 -5.33 -11.39 4.26
N ARG A 2 -4.49 -12.20 3.61
CA ARG A 2 -3.63 -11.78 2.49
C ARG A 2 -4.37 -12.11 1.22
N ASP A 3 -4.49 -11.15 0.31
CA ASP A 3 -5.04 -11.45 -1.01
C ASP A 3 -4.12 -12.34 -1.81
N LYS A 4 -4.70 -13.02 -2.80
CA LYS A 4 -4.01 -13.92 -3.72
C LYS A 4 -2.85 -13.26 -4.50
N ASN A 5 -2.71 -11.93 -4.42
CA ASN A 5 -1.66 -11.14 -5.08
C ASN A 5 -0.48 -10.76 -4.15
N GLY A 6 -0.45 -11.22 -2.90
CA GLY A 6 0.65 -10.94 -1.95
C GLY A 6 0.60 -9.54 -1.30
N GLU A 7 -0.22 -8.63 -1.83
CA GLU A 7 -0.54 -7.35 -1.21
C GLU A 7 -1.42 -7.55 0.03
N THR A 8 -1.14 -6.78 1.08
CA THR A 8 -1.97 -6.74 2.28
C THR A 8 -3.11 -5.74 2.09
N GLU A 9 -4.24 -5.93 2.77
CA GLU A 9 -5.32 -4.93 2.83
C GLU A 9 -4.81 -3.54 3.29
N ALA A 10 -3.76 -3.52 4.13
CA ALA A 10 -3.07 -2.29 4.52
C ALA A 10 -2.35 -1.62 3.33
N ALA A 11 -1.67 -2.39 2.48
CA ALA A 11 -1.02 -1.87 1.28
C ALA A 11 -2.07 -1.27 0.31
N LYS A 12 -3.17 -1.98 0.04
CA LYS A 12 -4.25 -1.45 -0.81
C LYS A 12 -4.84 -0.15 -0.26
N THR A 13 -4.98 -0.05 1.06
CA THR A 13 -5.47 1.16 1.72
C THR A 13 -4.50 2.32 1.55
N ALA A 14 -3.19 2.08 1.73
CA ALA A 14 -2.16 3.09 1.50
C ALA A 14 -2.15 3.57 0.04
N TRP A 15 -2.28 2.66 -0.93
CA TRP A 15 -2.35 3.03 -2.36
C TRP A 15 -3.55 3.92 -2.67
N LYS A 16 -4.75 3.57 -2.20
CA LYS A 16 -5.96 4.39 -2.39
C LYS A 16 -5.84 5.79 -1.80
N LEU A 17 -5.20 5.91 -0.63
CA LEU A 17 -4.97 7.22 0.01
C LEU A 17 -3.95 8.05 -0.77
N PHE A 18 -2.92 7.42 -1.32
CA PHE A 18 -1.99 8.07 -2.25
C PHE A 18 -2.72 8.59 -3.49
N GLU A 19 -3.51 7.77 -4.19
CA GLU A 19 -4.25 8.20 -5.39
C GLU A 19 -5.19 9.38 -5.10
N LYS A 20 -5.81 9.40 -3.92
CA LYS A 20 -6.72 10.48 -3.52
C LYS A 20 -6.02 11.78 -3.13
N THR A 21 -4.82 11.71 -2.54
CA THR A 21 -4.17 12.86 -1.90
C THR A 21 -2.89 13.32 -2.59
N GLY A 22 -2.28 12.48 -3.41
CA GLY A 22 -0.92 12.68 -3.93
C GLY A 22 0.17 12.68 -2.85
N SER A 23 -0.15 12.31 -1.61
CA SER A 23 0.81 12.41 -0.50
C SER A 23 1.88 11.34 -0.60
N LEU A 24 3.13 11.79 -0.67
CA LEU A 24 4.32 10.95 -0.74
C LEU A 24 4.40 9.94 0.42
N SER A 25 3.94 10.31 1.61
CA SER A 25 3.95 9.43 2.78
C SER A 25 3.13 8.15 2.56
N TYR A 26 1.98 8.23 1.86
CA TYR A 26 1.17 7.05 1.55
C TYR A 26 1.82 6.17 0.48
N TYR A 27 2.55 6.76 -0.46
CA TYR A 27 3.35 6.01 -1.44
C TYR A 27 4.49 5.24 -0.76
N MET A 28 5.22 5.88 0.16
CA MET A 28 6.28 5.23 0.94
C MET A 28 5.73 4.08 1.77
N LEU A 29 4.59 4.29 2.43
CA LEU A 29 3.92 3.26 3.23
C LEU A 29 3.47 2.08 2.37
N TYR A 30 2.89 2.32 1.20
CA TYR A 30 2.56 1.26 0.23
C TYR A 30 3.80 0.44 -0.14
N HIS A 31 4.91 1.10 -0.45
CA HIS A 31 6.18 0.44 -0.73
C HIS A 31 6.67 -0.40 0.44
N GLU A 32 6.70 0.13 1.66
CA GLU A 32 7.13 -0.64 2.85
C GLU A 32 6.26 -1.88 3.09
N LEU A 33 4.95 -1.74 2.94
CA LEU A 33 3.99 -2.83 3.14
C LEU A 33 4.05 -3.90 2.05
N THR A 34 4.52 -3.54 0.85
CA THR A 34 4.73 -4.46 -0.28
C THR A 34 6.15 -5.03 -0.34
N ARG A 35 7.11 -4.41 0.34
CA ARG A 35 8.54 -4.80 0.32
C ARG A 35 8.90 -6.08 1.09
N LYS A 36 7.94 -6.78 1.70
CA LYS A 36 8.22 -8.10 2.29
C LYS A 36 8.27 -9.19 1.21
N ARG A 37 9.45 -9.33 0.61
CA ARG A 37 9.93 -10.55 -0.05
C ARG A 37 11.22 -10.98 0.61
#